data_AF-A0A7X3L0G7-F1
#
_entry.id   AF-A0A7X3L0G7-F1
#
_cell.length_a   1.000
_cell.length_b   1.000
_cell.length_c   1.000
_cell.angle_alpha   90.00
_cell.angle_beta   90.00
_cell.angle_gamma   90.00
#
_symmetry.space_group_name_H-M   'P 1'
#
loop_
_entity.id
_entity.type
_entity.pdbx_description
1 polymer ?
#
loop_
_entity_poly.entity_id
_entity_poly.type
_entity_poly.pdbx_seq_one_letter_code
_entity_poly.pdbx_strand_id
1 'polypeptide(L)'
;MPTKHHPRQTHSLAFYLAVIRLLIDGIRAGLTHAKLARLLNDSQLPAPSGANWTATSVKLALYKCKHPDAHPSKIYQAICRLVFVGMLSRDEGQVLTTPRGFEILL
;
A
#
# COMPACT_ATOMS: atom_id res chain seq x y z
N MET A 1 -19.84 28.51 -2.04
CA MET A 1 -18.88 28.14 -0.97
C MET A 1 -17.58 27.74 -1.63
N PRO A 2 -16.41 28.30 -1.25
CA PRO A 2 -15.15 27.85 -1.82
C PRO A 2 -14.88 26.43 -1.33
N THR A 3 -14.87 25.48 -2.26
CA THR A 3 -14.46 24.09 -2.00
C THR A 3 -13.01 24.11 -1.53
N LYS A 4 -12.80 23.84 -0.24
CA LYS A 4 -11.47 23.71 0.37
C LYS A 4 -10.73 22.56 -0.34
N HIS A 5 -9.95 22.89 -1.37
CA HIS A 5 -9.13 21.94 -2.08
C HIS A 5 -8.08 21.41 -1.10
N HIS A 6 -8.30 20.21 -0.55
CA HIS A 6 -7.25 19.54 0.20
C HIS A 6 -6.09 19.28 -0.77
N PRO A 7 -4.87 19.77 -0.49
CA PRO A 7 -3.73 19.46 -1.31
C PRO A 7 -3.56 17.94 -1.29
N ARG A 8 -3.78 17.29 -2.43
CA ARG A 8 -3.43 15.89 -2.61
C ARG A 8 -1.92 15.83 -2.64
N GLN A 9 -1.27 15.70 -1.48
CA GLN A 9 0.17 15.46 -1.41
C GLN A 9 0.47 14.28 -2.32
N THR A 10 1.17 14.56 -3.41
CA THR A 10 1.54 13.55 -4.39
C THR A 10 2.97 13.18 -4.06
N HIS A 11 3.14 12.05 -3.37
CA HIS A 11 4.47 11.56 -3.04
C HIS A 11 5.19 11.06 -4.31
N SER A 12 6.52 11.05 -4.26
CA SER A 12 7.35 10.57 -5.38
C SER A 12 7.19 9.06 -5.59
N LEU A 13 7.56 8.58 -6.78
CA LEU A 13 7.56 7.15 -7.08
C LEU A 13 8.54 6.37 -6.17
N ALA A 14 9.67 6.98 -5.82
CA ALA A 14 10.65 6.41 -4.89
C ALA A 14 10.07 6.20 -3.49
N PHE A 15 9.28 7.15 -2.99
CA PHE A 15 8.55 6.99 -1.74
C PHE A 15 7.59 5.79 -1.81
N TYR A 16 6.80 5.68 -2.87
CA TYR A 16 5.87 4.55 -3.01
C TYR A 16 6.61 3.21 -3.13
N LEU A 17 7.76 3.18 -3.82
CA LEU A 17 8.58 1.97 -3.90
C LEU A 17 9.04 1.52 -2.50
N ALA A 18 9.54 2.44 -1.67
CA ALA A 18 9.97 2.11 -0.31
C ALA A 18 8.82 1.57 0.55
N VAL A 19 7.65 2.22 0.50
CA VAL A 19 6.44 1.77 1.19
C VAL A 19 6.01 0.39 0.70
N ILE A 20 5.96 0.17 -0.61
CA ILE A 20 5.51 -1.10 -1.22
C ILE A 20 6.46 -2.25 -0.85
N ARG A 21 7.78 -2.02 -0.88
CA ARG A 21 8.76 -3.04 -0.47
C ARG A 21 8.59 -3.47 0.98
N LEU A 22 8.48 -2.51 1.91
CA LEU A 22 8.23 -2.85 3.32
C LEU A 22 6.91 -3.57 3.55
N LEU A 23 5.86 -3.22 2.80
CA LEU A 23 4.58 -3.94 2.87
C LEU A 23 4.74 -5.39 2.37
N ILE A 24 5.45 -5.59 1.26
CA ILE A 24 5.72 -6.93 0.70
C ILE A 24 6.54 -7.76 1.68
N ASP A 25 7.65 -7.22 2.20
CA ASP A 25 8.54 -7.90 3.13
C ASP A 25 7.81 -8.27 4.42
N GLY A 26 7.02 -7.34 4.98
CA GLY A 26 6.24 -7.61 6.18
C GLY A 26 5.12 -8.62 5.97
N ILE A 27 4.46 -8.64 4.79
CA ILE A 27 3.45 -9.67 4.48
C ILE A 27 4.11 -11.04 4.31
N ARG A 28 5.24 -11.12 3.61
CA ARG A 28 6.01 -12.37 3.44
C ARG A 28 6.52 -12.90 4.79
N ALA A 29 6.92 -12.01 5.69
CA ALA A 29 7.32 -12.35 7.06
C ALA A 29 6.14 -12.65 8.01
N GLY A 30 4.89 -12.62 7.54
CA GLY A 30 3.71 -12.90 8.37
C GLY A 30 3.45 -11.85 9.46
N LEU A 31 3.88 -10.61 9.26
CA LEU A 31 3.66 -9.54 10.24
C LEU A 31 2.18 -9.16 10.33
N THR A 32 1.72 -8.89 11.55
CA THR A 32 0.39 -8.34 11.78
C THR A 32 0.31 -6.90 11.28
N HIS A 33 -0.90 -6.41 10.98
CA HIS A 33 -1.10 -5.02 10.55
C HIS A 33 -0.56 -3.99 11.54
N ALA A 34 -0.59 -4.28 12.85
CA ALA A 34 -0.03 -3.41 13.87
C ALA A 34 1.51 -3.35 13.81
N LYS A 35 2.17 -4.50 13.57
CA LYS A 35 3.63 -4.55 13.39
C LYS A 35 4.07 -3.86 12.10
N LEU A 36 3.31 -4.03 11.00
CA LEU A 36 3.53 -3.31 9.75
C LEU A 36 3.40 -1.79 9.92
N ALA A 37 2.39 -1.34 10.66
CA ALA A 37 2.21 0.09 10.92
C ALA A 37 3.39 0.68 11.70
N ARG A 38 3.88 -0.04 12.72
CA ARG A 38 5.10 0.36 13.46
C ARG A 38 6.31 0.41 12.53
N LEU A 39 6.56 -0.65 11.76
CA LEU A 39 7.68 -0.73 10.82
C LEU A 39 7.71 0.45 9.84
N LEU A 40 6.56 0.83 9.28
CA LEU A 40 6.46 1.97 8.35
C LEU A 40 6.73 3.30 9.05
N ASN A 41 6.19 3.51 10.25
CA ASN A 41 6.42 4.74 11.01
C ASN A 41 7.88 4.85 11.48
N ASP A 42 8.47 3.75 11.96
CA ASP A 42 9.87 3.68 12.42
C ASP A 42 10.84 3.92 11.25
N SER A 43 10.44 3.53 10.03
CA SER A 43 11.17 3.81 8.79
C SER A 43 10.95 5.23 8.25
N GLN A 44 10.27 6.11 8.99
CA GLN A 44 9.92 7.48 8.60
C GLN A 44 9.12 7.57 7.29
N LEU A 45 8.30 6.56 7.00
CA LEU A 45 7.43 6.52 5.83
C LEU A 45 5.98 6.75 6.26
N PRO A 46 5.50 8.02 6.29
CA PRO A 46 4.11 8.30 6.64
C PRO A 46 3.14 7.66 5.65
N ALA A 47 1.86 7.59 6.01
CA ALA A 47 0.82 7.19 5.08
C ALA A 47 0.73 8.21 3.92
N PRO A 48 0.17 7.84 2.75
CA PRO A 48 0.01 8.78 1.63
C PRO A 48 -0.82 10.03 1.92
N SER A 49 -1.52 10.07 3.06
CA SER A 49 -2.23 11.23 3.57
C SER A 49 -1.34 12.19 4.39
N GLY A 50 -0.08 11.83 4.62
CA GLY A 50 0.83 12.53 5.54
C GLY A 50 0.69 12.12 7.02
N ALA A 51 -0.34 11.33 7.37
CA ALA A 51 -0.56 10.86 8.75
C ALA A 51 0.30 9.63 9.09
N ASN A 52 0.44 9.31 10.37
CA ASN A 52 1.07 8.06 10.80
C ASN A 52 0.23 6.84 10.39
N TRP A 53 0.91 5.72 10.12
CA TRP A 53 0.26 4.44 9.90
C TRP A 53 -0.36 3.91 11.18
N THR A 54 -1.57 3.38 11.05
CA THR A 54 -2.27 2.61 12.08
C THR A 54 -2.58 1.22 11.54
N ALA A 55 -2.87 0.26 12.42
CA ALA A 55 -3.26 -1.08 11.98
C ALA A 55 -4.48 -1.04 11.03
N THR A 56 -5.44 -0.14 11.31
CA THR A 56 -6.63 0.08 10.48
C THR A 56 -6.28 0.66 9.11
N SER A 57 -5.39 1.67 9.05
CA SER A 57 -5.00 2.26 7.77
C SER A 57 -4.18 1.30 6.91
N VAL A 58 -3.33 0.46 7.51
CA VAL A 58 -2.65 -0.64 6.82
C VAL A 58 -3.67 -1.64 6.26
N LYS A 59 -4.60 -2.14 7.09
CA LYS A 59 -5.65 -3.07 6.66
C LYS A 59 -6.44 -2.50 5.47
N LEU A 60 -6.85 -1.23 5.56
CA LEU A 60 -7.59 -0.56 4.49
C LEU A 60 -6.76 -0.39 3.21
N ALA A 61 -5.48 -0.02 3.34
CA ALA A 61 -4.57 0.12 2.21
C ALA A 61 -4.39 -1.21 1.47
N LEU A 62 -4.14 -2.30 2.21
CA LEU A 62 -4.02 -3.64 1.64
C LEU A 62 -5.33 -4.12 1.00
N TYR A 63 -6.47 -3.84 1.64
CA TYR A 63 -7.77 -4.15 1.07
C TYR A 63 -7.98 -3.47 -0.28
N LYS A 64 -7.68 -2.18 -0.38
CA LYS A 64 -7.79 -1.40 -1.63
C LYS A 64 -6.78 -1.79 -2.71
N CYS A 65 -5.66 -2.43 -2.34
CA CYS A 65 -4.73 -3.00 -3.32
C CYS A 65 -5.30 -4.29 -3.94
N LYS A 66 -6.01 -5.10 -3.14
CA LYS A 66 -6.64 -6.35 -3.58
C LYS A 66 -7.97 -6.13 -4.32
N HIS A 67 -8.68 -5.07 -3.99
CA HIS A 67 -9.99 -4.74 -4.54
C HIS A 67 -9.95 -3.33 -5.15
N PRO A 68 -9.31 -3.16 -6.32
CA PRO A 68 -9.33 -1.88 -7.02
C PRO A 68 -10.77 -1.56 -7.43
N ASP A 69 -11.23 -0.36 -7.07
CA ASP A 69 -12.52 0.19 -7.47
C ASP A 69 -12.36 1.08 -8.72
N ALA A 70 -13.41 1.79 -9.13
CA ALA A 70 -13.36 2.75 -10.23
C ALA A 70 -12.36 3.91 -9.99
N HIS A 71 -11.90 4.11 -8.75
CA HIS A 71 -10.98 5.17 -8.34
C HIS A 71 -9.81 4.59 -7.54
N PRO A 72 -8.93 3.80 -8.18
CA PRO A 72 -7.96 2.96 -7.48
C PRO A 72 -7.05 3.78 -6.57
N SER A 73 -6.68 3.18 -5.43
CA SER A 73 -5.81 3.85 -4.45
C SER A 73 -4.47 4.27 -5.06
N LYS A 74 -3.85 5.31 -4.51
CA LYS A 74 -2.53 5.77 -4.96
C LYS A 74 -1.45 4.70 -4.84
N ILE A 75 -1.55 3.83 -3.85
CA ILE A 75 -0.65 2.69 -3.68
C ILE A 75 -0.86 1.68 -4.82
N TYR A 76 -2.10 1.34 -5.16
CA TYR A 76 -2.39 0.47 -6.31
C TYR A 76 -1.86 1.05 -7.63
N GLN A 77 -2.14 2.33 -7.89
CA GLN A 77 -1.60 3.03 -9.07
C GLN A 77 -0.07 2.99 -9.13
N ALA A 78 0.59 3.17 -7.97
CA ALA A 78 2.04 3.09 -7.87
C ALA A 78 2.57 1.67 -8.12
N ILE A 79 1.89 0.62 -7.60
CA ILE A 79 2.25 -0.78 -7.90
C ILE A 79 2.23 -1.02 -9.41
N CYS A 80 1.12 -0.67 -10.09
CA CYS A 80 1.02 -0.83 -11.55
C CYS A 80 2.14 -0.10 -12.29
N ARG A 81 2.44 1.14 -11.89
CA ARG A 81 3.50 1.94 -12.51
C ARG A 81 4.88 1.33 -12.28
N LEU A 82 5.20 0.90 -11.06
CA LEU A 82 6.48 0.29 -10.71
C LEU A 82 6.71 -1.03 -11.44
N VAL A 83 5.66 -1.83 -11.62
CA VAL A 83 5.72 -3.04 -12.45
C VAL A 83 5.98 -2.69 -13.91
N PHE A 84 5.26 -1.70 -14.44
CA PHE A 84 5.43 -1.28 -15.83
C PHE A 84 6.83 -0.75 -16.14
N VAL A 85 7.43 0.01 -15.21
CA VAL A 85 8.80 0.54 -15.38
C VAL A 85 9.91 -0.43 -14.94
N GLY A 86 9.58 -1.66 -14.56
CA GLY A 86 10.54 -2.70 -14.17
C GLY A 86 11.24 -2.50 -12.82
N MET A 87 10.72 -1.61 -11.96
CA MET A 87 11.26 -1.38 -10.61
C MET A 87 10.70 -2.35 -9.55
N LEU A 88 9.62 -3.05 -9.90
CA LEU A 88 9.00 -4.10 -9.11
C LEU A 88 8.68 -5.26 -10.06
N SER A 89 9.01 -6.49 -9.70
CA SER A 89 8.61 -7.66 -10.49
C SER A 89 7.08 -7.86 -10.42
N ARG A 90 6.52 -8.57 -11.41
CA ARG A 90 5.11 -8.95 -11.39
C ARG A 90 4.75 -9.74 -10.13
N ASP A 91 5.60 -10.68 -9.76
CA ASP A 91 5.37 -11.58 -8.61
C ASP A 91 5.38 -10.79 -7.28
N GLU A 92 6.26 -9.80 -7.15
CA GLU A 92 6.26 -8.87 -6.01
C GLU A 92 4.98 -8.04 -5.97
N GLY A 93 4.55 -7.48 -7.11
CA GLY A 93 3.28 -6.74 -7.20
C GLY A 93 2.07 -7.59 -6.79
N GLN A 94 2.07 -8.86 -7.19
CA GLN A 94 1.02 -9.83 -6.88
C GLN A 94 0.87 -10.13 -5.39
N VAL A 95 1.91 -9.95 -4.56
CA VAL A 95 1.80 -10.10 -3.10
C VAL A 95 0.74 -9.16 -2.52
N LEU A 96 0.61 -7.95 -3.07
CA LEU A 96 -0.31 -6.93 -2.60
C LEU A 96 -1.64 -6.89 -3.35
N THR A 97 -1.65 -7.29 -4.62
CA THR A 97 -2.82 -7.14 -5.51
C THR A 97 -3.62 -8.41 -5.69
N THR A 98 -3.05 -9.58 -5.45
CA THR A 98 -3.79 -10.83 -5.61
C THR A 98 -4.80 -10.95 -4.46
N PRO A 99 -6.11 -11.05 -4.76
CA PRO A 99 -7.04 -11.56 -3.79
C PRO A 99 -6.60 -13.00 -3.55
N ARG A 100 -6.03 -13.31 -2.39
CA ARG A 100 -6.02 -14.71 -1.96
C ARG A 100 -7.48 -15.12 -2.02
N GLY A 101 -7.83 -15.99 -2.97
CA GLY A 101 -9.15 -16.57 -3.02
C GLY A 101 -9.47 -17.06 -1.62
N PHE A 102 -10.73 -16.93 -1.22
CA PHE A 102 -11.28 -17.61 -0.06
C PHE A 102 -10.52 -18.93 0.18
N GLU A 103 -9.57 -18.94 1.11
CA GLU A 103 -9.26 -20.18 1.81
C GLU A 103 -10.50 -20.38 2.67
N ILE A 104 -11.44 -21.07 2.03
CA ILE A 104 -12.54 -21.75 2.66
C ILE A 104 -11.88 -22.58 3.76
N LEU A 105 -12.04 -22.14 5.01
CA LEU A 105 -12.09 -23.04 6.14
C LEU A 105 -13.28 -23.97 5.88
N LEU A 106 -13.02 -25.11 5.24
CA LEU A 106 -13.83 -26.32 5.27
C LEU A 106 -13.10 -27.31 6.17
#